data_AF-A0A1I0HYL4-F1
#
_entry.id   AF-A0A1I0HYL4-F1
#
_cell.length_a   1.000
_cell.length_b   1.000
_cell.length_c   1.000
_cell.angle_alpha   90.00
_cell.angle_beta   90.00
_cell.angle_gamma   90.00
#
_symmetry.space_group_name_H-M   'P 1'
#
loop_
_entity.id
_entity.type
_entity.pdbx_description
1 polymer ?
#
loop_
_entity_poly.entity_id
_entity_poly.type
_entity_poly.pdbx_seq_one_letter_code
_entity_poly.pdbx_strand_id
1 'polypeptide(L)'
;KMYDKFRNNEPMWSIANQLALARIRTESFKDEYHNKGLEEGIEIGIKQGEKQGIEKGIAIGKKEMLIEMIKEQIEGRYHQECSEWVEGLSEKQLKLISKYIFEEDEFEVFKERIDNSN
;
A
#
# COMPACT_ATOMS: atom_id res chain seq x y z
N LYS A 1 6.71 0.34 -63.90
CA LYS A 1 7.00 1.50 -64.80
C LYS A 1 6.86 2.88 -64.13
N MET A 2 5.84 3.19 -63.32
CA MET A 2 5.80 4.46 -62.56
C MET A 2 6.79 4.48 -61.38
N TYR A 3 6.85 3.38 -60.62
CA TYR A 3 7.77 3.22 -59.49
C TYR A 3 9.25 3.28 -59.92
N ASP A 4 9.60 2.61 -61.03
CA ASP A 4 10.96 2.61 -61.58
C ASP A 4 11.38 4.00 -62.09
N LYS A 5 10.46 4.75 -62.70
CA LYS A 5 10.72 6.14 -63.14
C LYS A 5 10.94 7.08 -61.95
N PHE A 6 10.20 6.88 -60.86
CA PHE A 6 10.33 7.65 -59.64
C PHE A 6 11.66 7.34 -58.93
N ARG A 7 12.04 6.07 -58.84
CA ARG A 7 13.33 5.63 -58.27
C ARG A 7 14.55 6.10 -59.06
N ASN A 8 14.41 6.23 -60.37
CA ASN A 8 15.46 6.75 -61.25
C ASN A 8 15.59 8.30 -61.20
N ASN A 9 14.65 9.01 -60.56
CA ASN A 9 14.78 10.44 -60.25
C ASN A 9 15.40 10.58 -58.84
N GLU A 10 16.74 10.51 -58.81
CA GLU A 10 17.55 10.39 -57.60
C GLU A 10 17.27 11.49 -56.55
N PRO A 11 17.10 12.78 -56.92
CA PRO A 11 16.71 13.81 -55.95
C PRO A 11 15.33 13.60 -55.32
N MET A 12 14.30 13.27 -56.11
CA MET A 12 12.95 13.03 -55.59
C MET A 12 12.87 11.76 -54.75
N TRP A 13 13.54 10.70 -55.18
CA TRP A 13 13.63 9.45 -54.43
C TRP A 13 14.33 9.64 -53.08
N SER A 14 15.44 10.38 -53.06
CA SER A 14 16.20 10.69 -51.85
C SER A 14 15.35 11.47 -50.83
N ILE A 15 14.65 12.52 -51.28
CA ILE A 15 13.77 13.33 -50.42
C ILE A 15 12.63 12.49 -49.85
N ALA A 16 11.96 11.68 -50.68
CA ALA A 16 10.87 10.82 -50.22
C ALA A 16 11.34 9.77 -49.20
N ASN A 17 12.52 9.18 -49.41
CA ASN A 17 13.12 8.24 -48.49
C ASN A 17 13.49 8.90 -47.16
N GLN A 18 14.10 10.09 -47.19
CA GLN A 18 14.40 10.86 -45.97
C GLN A 18 13.12 11.22 -45.20
N LEU A 19 12.06 11.62 -45.90
CA LEU A 19 10.77 11.92 -45.27
C LEU A 19 10.14 10.69 -44.62
N ALA A 20 10.21 9.53 -45.28
CA ALA A 20 9.72 8.26 -44.73
C ALA A 20 10.51 7.86 -43.47
N LEU A 21 11.84 7.93 -43.52
CA LEU A 21 12.71 7.64 -42.37
C LEU A 21 12.46 8.61 -41.21
N ALA A 22 12.26 9.90 -41.49
CA ALA A 22 11.93 10.90 -40.48
C ALA A 22 10.61 10.59 -39.80
N ARG A 23 9.57 10.20 -40.55
CA ARG A 23 8.27 9.78 -40.01
C ARG A 23 8.39 8.56 -39.11
N ILE A 24 9.04 7.50 -39.60
CA ILE A 24 9.28 6.27 -38.81
C ILE A 24 10.00 6.62 -37.50
N ARG A 25 11.06 7.42 -37.57
CA ARG A 25 11.80 7.85 -36.38
C ARG A 25 10.92 8.62 -35.40
N THR A 26 10.10 9.56 -35.87
CA THR A 26 9.21 10.32 -34.98
C THR A 26 8.12 9.47 -34.34
N GLU A 27 7.61 8.46 -35.05
CA GLU A 27 6.63 7.51 -34.53
C GLU A 27 7.29 6.59 -33.49
N SER A 28 8.44 6.01 -33.81
CA SER A 28 9.20 5.16 -32.87
C SER A 28 9.61 5.91 -31.60
N PHE A 29 9.98 7.20 -31.68
CA PHE A 29 10.24 8.01 -30.49
C PHE A 29 8.99 8.16 -29.63
N LYS A 30 7.81 8.43 -30.21
CA LYS A 30 6.56 8.55 -29.44
C LYS A 30 6.24 7.25 -28.71
N ASP A 31 6.41 6.12 -29.38
CA ASP A 31 6.19 4.80 -28.79
C ASP A 31 7.18 4.54 -27.64
N GLU A 32 8.45 4.89 -27.81
CA GLU A 32 9.47 4.75 -26.76
C GLU A 32 9.13 5.60 -25.52
N TYR A 33 8.75 6.86 -25.69
CA TYR A 33 8.34 7.72 -24.58
C TYR A 33 7.07 7.21 -23.90
N HIS A 34 6.09 6.73 -24.67
CA HIS A 34 4.87 6.15 -24.12
C HIS A 34 5.16 4.90 -23.28
N ASN A 35 5.99 4.00 -23.82
CA ASN A 35 6.39 2.77 -23.13
C ASN A 35 7.18 3.07 -21.85
N LYS A 36 8.12 4.02 -21.88
CA LYS A 36 8.85 4.45 -20.67
C LYS A 36 7.91 5.02 -19.63
N GLY A 37 6.97 5.91 -20.01
CA GLY A 37 6.00 6.47 -19.08
C GLY A 37 5.07 5.40 -18.49
N LEU A 38 4.70 4.39 -19.27
CA LEU A 38 3.90 3.26 -18.80
C LEU A 38 4.69 2.40 -17.80
N GLU A 39 5.94 2.09 -18.12
CA GLU A 39 6.83 1.28 -17.27
C GLU A 39 7.11 1.98 -15.94
N GLU A 40 7.45 3.27 -15.97
CA GLU A 40 7.62 4.12 -14.78
C GLU A 40 6.33 4.19 -13.95
N GLY A 41 5.16 4.35 -14.61
CA GLY A 41 3.87 4.39 -13.94
C GLY A 41 3.53 3.08 -13.22
N ILE A 42 3.82 1.94 -13.83
CA ILE A 42 3.66 0.61 -13.22
C ILE A 42 4.61 0.47 -12.03
N GLU A 43 5.88 0.82 -12.19
CA GLU A 43 6.88 0.72 -11.12
C GLU A 43 6.50 1.57 -9.90
N ILE A 44 6.06 2.82 -10.12
CA ILE A 44 5.58 3.70 -9.06
C ILE A 44 4.35 3.11 -8.39
N GLY A 45 3.38 2.61 -9.18
CA GLY A 45 2.16 2.01 -8.68
C GLY A 45 2.43 0.80 -7.78
N ILE A 46 3.33 -0.10 -8.20
CA ILE A 46 3.73 -1.28 -7.41
C ILE A 46 4.41 -0.83 -6.11
N LYS A 47 5.42 0.05 -6.17
CA LYS A 47 6.13 0.54 -4.97
C LYS A 47 5.19 1.21 -3.97
N GLN A 48 4.25 2.02 -4.46
CA GLN A 48 3.27 2.67 -3.60
C GLN A 48 2.30 1.66 -2.98
N GLY A 49 1.83 0.70 -3.77
CA GLY A 49 0.95 -0.38 -3.31
C GLY A 49 1.61 -1.23 -2.23
N GLU A 50 2.85 -1.67 -2.44
CA GLU A 50 3.63 -2.43 -1.46
C GLU A 50 3.82 -1.66 -0.16
N LYS A 51 4.23 -0.39 -0.24
CA LYS A 51 4.43 0.44 0.95
C LYS A 51 3.15 0.59 1.76
N GLN A 52 2.03 0.89 1.10
CA GLN A 52 0.72 1.01 1.77
C GLN A 52 0.24 -0.31 2.35
N GLY A 53 0.46 -1.42 1.65
CA GLY A 53 0.12 -2.76 2.11
C GLY A 53 0.89 -3.13 3.37
N ILE A 54 2.21 -2.92 3.38
CA ILE A 54 3.07 -3.19 4.53
C ILE A 54 2.67 -2.33 5.73
N GLU A 55 2.44 -1.03 5.54
CA GLU A 55 2.06 -0.11 6.63
C GLU A 55 0.73 -0.51 7.28
N LYS A 56 -0.30 -0.82 6.46
CA LYS A 56 -1.60 -1.30 6.95
C LYS A 56 -1.47 -2.65 7.66
N GLY A 57 -0.71 -3.59 7.08
CA GLY A 57 -0.49 -4.90 7.65
C GLY A 57 0.20 -4.83 9.01
N ILE A 58 1.24 -4.01 9.15
CA ILE A 58 1.93 -3.78 10.42
C ILE A 58 0.99 -3.16 11.46
N ALA A 59 0.17 -2.17 11.07
CA ALA A 59 -0.78 -1.54 11.99
C ALA A 59 -1.83 -2.53 12.52
N ILE A 60 -2.38 -3.37 11.63
CA ILE A 60 -3.34 -4.42 11.99
C ILE A 60 -2.67 -5.45 12.92
N GLY A 61 -1.52 -5.99 12.52
CA GLY A 61 -0.82 -7.00 13.32
C GLY A 61 -0.38 -6.50 14.70
N LYS A 62 0.03 -5.24 14.82
CA LYS A 62 0.32 -4.63 16.14
C LYS A 62 -0.92 -4.53 17.02
N LYS A 63 -2.07 -4.20 16.45
CA LYS A 63 -3.34 -4.12 17.19
C LYS A 63 -3.79 -5.51 17.65
N GLU A 64 -3.74 -6.51 16.77
CA GLU A 64 -4.09 -7.90 17.10
C GLU A 64 -3.17 -8.45 18.20
N MET A 65 -1.85 -8.24 18.07
CA MET A 65 -0.89 -8.66 19.10
C MET A 65 -1.14 -7.97 20.46
N LEU A 66 -1.50 -6.68 20.44
CA LEU A 66 -1.85 -5.95 21.67
C LEU A 66 -3.10 -6.53 22.34
N ILE A 67 -4.12 -6.86 21.56
CA ILE A 67 -5.37 -7.46 22.05
C ILE A 67 -5.09 -8.82 22.70
N GLU A 68 -4.37 -9.71 22.01
CA GLU A 68 -4.05 -11.04 22.54
C GLU A 68 -3.20 -10.97 23.81
N MET A 69 -2.19 -10.10 23.84
CA MET A 69 -1.38 -9.88 25.04
C MET A 69 -2.23 -9.39 26.22
N ILE A 70 -3.19 -8.49 25.98
CA ILE A 70 -4.09 -7.99 27.02
C ILE A 70 -5.00 -9.10 27.54
N LYS A 71 -5.56 -9.94 26.66
CA LYS A 71 -6.37 -11.09 27.06
C LYS A 71 -5.58 -12.02 27.98
N GLU A 72 -4.35 -12.39 27.59
CA GLU A 72 -3.47 -13.24 28.39
C GLU A 72 -3.16 -12.62 29.77
N GLN A 73 -2.93 -11.30 29.84
CA GLN A 73 -2.66 -10.63 31.10
C GLN A 73 -3.89 -10.61 32.02
N ILE A 74 -5.08 -10.37 31.47
CA ILE A 74 -6.33 -10.37 32.25
C ILE A 74 -6.64 -11.78 32.74
N GLU A 75 -6.50 -12.79 31.88
CA GLU A 75 -6.70 -14.19 32.26
C GLU A 75 -5.68 -14.62 33.34
N GLY A 76 -4.41 -14.21 33.20
CA GLY A 76 -3.38 -14.50 34.18
C GLY A 76 -3.58 -13.81 35.53
N ARG A 77 -4.10 -12.58 35.54
CA ARG A 77 -4.29 -11.78 36.76
C ARG A 77 -5.61 -12.08 37.48
N TYR A 78 -6.69 -12.15 36.73
CA TYR A 78 -8.05 -12.23 37.27
C TYR A 78 -8.73 -13.58 37.02
N HIS A 79 -8.13 -14.46 36.22
CA HIS A 79 -8.73 -15.75 35.82
C HIS A 79 -10.10 -15.58 35.15
N GLN A 80 -10.27 -14.49 34.40
CA GLN A 80 -11.49 -14.15 33.68
C GLN A 80 -11.27 -14.21 32.17
N GLU A 81 -12.24 -14.78 31.46
CA GLU A 81 -12.35 -14.70 30.01
C GLU A 81 -12.93 -13.33 29.63
N CYS A 82 -12.29 -12.62 28.71
CA CYS A 82 -12.62 -11.22 28.43
C CYS A 82 -12.53 -10.86 26.94
N SER A 83 -12.56 -11.83 26.04
CA SER A 83 -12.28 -11.60 24.62
C SER A 83 -13.25 -10.60 23.99
N GLU A 84 -14.56 -10.79 24.22
CA GLU A 84 -15.60 -9.90 23.68
C GLU A 84 -15.44 -8.46 24.17
N TRP A 85 -15.04 -8.28 25.43
CA TRP A 85 -14.82 -6.97 26.00
C TRP A 85 -13.60 -6.30 25.38
N VAL A 86 -12.44 -6.97 25.39
CA VAL A 86 -11.17 -6.41 24.90
C VAL A 86 -11.24 -6.07 23.42
N GLU A 87 -11.92 -6.89 22.60
CA GLU A 87 -12.11 -6.64 21.17
C GLU A 87 -12.97 -5.40 20.87
N GLY A 88 -13.88 -5.05 21.80
CA GLY A 88 -14.73 -3.86 21.71
C GLY A 88 -14.04 -2.55 22.10
N LEU A 89 -12.84 -2.61 22.69
CA LEU A 89 -12.16 -1.43 23.21
C LEU A 89 -11.44 -0.61 22.14
N SER A 90 -11.37 0.70 22.38
CA SER A 90 -10.56 1.61 21.57
C SER A 90 -9.05 1.43 21.84
N GLU A 91 -8.20 1.87 20.91
CA GLU A 91 -6.73 1.78 21.09
C GLU A 91 -6.24 2.55 22.33
N LYS A 92 -6.93 3.62 22.72
CA LYS A 92 -6.63 4.36 23.95
C LYS A 92 -6.91 3.52 25.18
N GLN A 93 -8.08 2.88 25.23
CA GLN A 93 -8.47 2.01 26.34
C GLN A 93 -7.54 0.80 26.46
N LEU A 94 -7.17 0.17 25.34
CA LEU A 94 -6.18 -0.92 25.32
C LEU A 94 -4.84 -0.50 25.94
N LYS A 95 -4.36 0.72 25.65
CA LYS A 95 -3.12 1.25 26.28
C LYS A 95 -3.28 1.53 27.78
N LEU A 96 -4.47 1.92 28.23
CA LEU A 96 -4.76 2.15 29.64
C LEU A 96 -4.81 0.84 30.43
N ILE A 97 -5.25 -0.26 29.81
CA ILE A 97 -5.22 -1.58 30.43
C ILE A 97 -3.81 -1.91 30.90
N SER A 98 -2.81 -1.83 30.02
CA SER A 98 -1.42 -2.14 30.39
C SER A 98 -0.88 -1.26 31.53
N LYS A 99 -1.47 -0.08 31.76
CA LYS A 99 -1.09 0.82 32.85
C LYS A 99 -1.78 0.45 34.18
N TYR A 100 -3.07 0.13 34.14
CA TYR A 100 -3.90 -0.01 35.33
C TYR A 100 -4.13 -1.47 35.77
N ILE A 101 -3.72 -2.45 34.97
CA ILE A 101 -3.98 -3.88 35.24
C ILE A 101 -3.41 -4.39 36.58
N PHE A 102 -2.40 -3.70 37.11
CA PHE A 102 -1.79 -4.02 38.41
C PHE A 102 -2.18 -3.05 39.53
N GLU A 103 -3.00 -2.03 39.25
CA GLU A 103 -3.46 -1.06 40.25
C GLU A 103 -4.73 -1.53 40.98
N GLU A 104 -5.56 -2.33 40.32
CA GLU A 104 -6.81 -2.85 40.86
C GLU A 104 -6.68 -4.35 41.16
N ASP A 105 -7.31 -4.81 42.24
CA ASP A 105 -7.33 -6.23 42.62
C ASP A 105 -8.61 -6.95 42.12
N GLU A 106 -9.68 -6.20 41.87
CA GLU A 106 -10.97 -6.75 41.42
C GLU A 106 -11.23 -6.42 39.95
N PHE A 107 -11.59 -7.44 39.17
CA PHE A 107 -11.78 -7.31 37.72
C PHE A 107 -12.90 -6.33 37.35
N GLU A 108 -14.01 -6.33 38.07
CA GLU A 108 -15.15 -5.45 37.76
C GLU A 108 -14.80 -3.97 37.96
N VAL A 109 -14.06 -3.64 39.02
CA VAL A 109 -13.57 -2.28 39.28
C VAL A 109 -12.59 -1.83 38.19
N PHE A 110 -11.69 -2.73 37.81
CA PHE A 110 -10.77 -2.50 36.70
C PHE A 110 -11.50 -2.25 35.37
N LYS A 111 -12.47 -3.10 35.04
CA LYS A 111 -13.28 -3.03 33.83
C LYS A 111 -14.03 -1.71 33.74
N GLU A 112 -14.75 -1.34 34.81
CA GLU A 112 -15.49 -0.08 34.90
C GLU A 112 -14.59 1.14 34.73
N ARG A 113 -13.39 1.12 35.31
CA ARG A 113 -12.41 2.20 35.16
C ARG A 113 -11.96 2.39 33.71
N ILE A 114 -11.76 1.30 32.96
CA ILE A 114 -11.38 1.34 31.55
C ILE A 114 -12.55 1.78 30.67
N ASP A 115 -13.76 1.29 30.93
CA ASP A 115 -14.97 1.67 30.19
C ASP A 115 -15.30 3.16 30.35
N ASN A 116 -15.05 3.72 31.54
CA ASN A 116 -15.22 5.14 31.82
C ASN A 116 -14.09 6.05 31.28
N SER A 117 -13.02 5.46 30.75
CA SER A 117 -11.88 6.20 30.20
C SER A 117 -12.03 6.40 28.68
N ASN A 118 -12.79 7.42 28.27
CA ASN A 118 -12.95 7.84 26.85
C ASN A 118 -11.76 8.65 26.31
#